data_AF-W1I1T3-F1
#
_entry.id   AF-W1I1T3-F1
#
_cell.length_a   1.000
_cell.length_b   1.000
_cell.length_c   1.000
_cell.angle_alpha   90.00
_cell.angle_beta   90.00
_cell.angle_gamma   90.00
#
_symmetry.space_group_name_H-M   'P 1'
#
loop_
_entity.id
_entity.type
_entity.pdbx_description
1 polymer ?
#
loop_
_entity_poly.entity_id
_entity_poly.type
_entity_poly.pdbx_seq_one_letter_code
_entity_poly.pdbx_strand_id
1 'polypeptide(L)' 'MDLDKYRDYHIEWIEADPPPEVCNGCNEDCGSCDNAGLRWYLPKRDELIIKRKGKVKAIERLLREISRIDAEIEGLTNG' A
#
# COMPACT_ATOMS: atom_id res chain seq x y z
N MET A 1 -2.84 19.47 3.45
CA MET A 1 -2.65 18.39 2.47
C MET A 1 -3.90 17.53 2.52
N ASP A 2 -4.67 17.46 1.44
CA ASP A 2 -5.86 16.60 1.36
C ASP A 2 -5.42 15.14 1.24
N LEU A 3 -5.51 14.42 2.36
CA LEU A 3 -5.12 13.02 2.48
C LEU A 3 -6.24 12.07 2.04
N ASP A 4 -7.49 12.55 2.01
CA ASP A 4 -8.69 11.75 1.72
C ASP A 4 -8.87 11.46 0.23
N LYS A 5 -8.35 12.32 -0.66
CA LYS A 5 -8.41 12.13 -2.13
C LYS A 5 -7.91 10.76 -2.61
N TYR A 6 -7.08 10.07 -1.83
CA TYR A 6 -6.48 8.79 -2.22
C TYR A 6 -6.91 7.59 -1.38
N ARG A 7 -7.84 7.79 -0.43
CA ARG A 7 -8.27 6.75 0.50
C ARG A 7 -8.92 5.57 -0.24
N ASP A 8 -9.72 5.88 -1.25
CA ASP A 8 -10.60 4.92 -1.92
C ASP A 8 -10.07 4.42 -3.28
N TYR A 9 -8.77 4.57 -3.55
CA TYR A 9 -8.18 3.96 -4.74
C TYR A 9 -8.29 2.44 -4.67
N HIS A 10 -9.07 1.87 -5.59
CA HIS A 10 -9.10 0.45 -5.91
C HIS A 10 -7.76 0.06 -6.53
N ILE A 11 -7.15 -0.98 -5.99
CA ILE A 11 -5.91 -1.55 -6.51
C ILE A 11 -6.32 -2.76 -7.34
N GLU A 12 -5.92 -2.77 -8.61
CA GLU A 12 -6.25 -3.86 -9.53
C GLU A 12 -4.96 -4.57 -9.93
N TRP A 13 -4.93 -5.88 -9.69
CA TRP A 13 -3.86 -6.75 -10.20
C TRP A 13 -4.19 -7.09 -11.64
N ILE A 14 -3.24 -6.88 -12.53
CA ILE A 14 -3.42 -7.15 -13.95
C ILE A 14 -2.77 -8.49 -14.28
N GLU A 15 -3.50 -9.32 -15.02
CA GLU A 15 -2.95 -10.56 -15.58
C GLU A 15 -2.05 -10.23 -16.77
N ALA A 16 -0.88 -10.88 -16.84
CA ALA A 16 0.00 -10.80 -17.99
C ALA A 16 -0.65 -11.46 -19.22
N ASP A 17 -0.68 -10.74 -20.35
CA ASP A 17 -1.22 -11.21 -21.62
C ASP A 17 -0.19 -10.97 -22.76
N PRO A 18 0.34 -12.02 -23.41
CA PRO A 18 0.08 -13.43 -23.12
C PRO A 18 0.68 -13.84 -21.76
N PRO A 19 0.18 -14.93 -21.15
CA PRO A 19 0.77 -15.47 -19.94
C PRO A 19 2.25 -15.82 -20.16
N PRO A 20 3.13 -15.63 -19.15
CA PRO A 20 4.53 -15.99 -19.25
C PRO A 20 4.70 -17.46 -19.64
N GLU A 21 5.73 -17.78 -20.42
CA GLU A 21 5.99 -19.16 -20.88
C GLU A 21 6.07 -20.18 -19.75
N VAL A 22 6.64 -19.77 -18.61
CA VAL A 22 6.72 -20.58 -17.38
C VAL A 22 5.36 -20.94 -16.79
N CYS A 23 4.30 -20.24 -17.20
CA CYS A 23 2.91 -20.46 -16.79
C CYS A 23 2.07 -21.18 -17.86
N ASN A 24 2.58 -21.34 -19.09
CA ASN A 24 1.85 -21.95 -20.21
C ASN A 24 1.69 -23.48 -20.09
N GLY A 25 2.38 -24.14 -19.14
CA GLY A 25 2.31 -25.59 -18.92
C GLY A 25 1.34 -26.05 -17.84
N CYS A 26 0.62 -25.14 -17.18
CA CYS A 26 -0.27 -25.48 -16.07
C CYS A 26 -1.70 -25.72 -16.54
N ASN A 27 -2.14 -26.98 -16.59
CA ASN A 27 -3.54 -27.33 -16.77
C ASN A 27 -4.29 -27.23 -15.43
N GLU A 28 -4.68 -26.02 -15.03
CA GLU A 28 -5.65 -25.72 -13.94
C GLU A 28 -5.10 -25.48 -12.53
N ASP A 29 -3.86 -25.85 -12.20
CA ASP A 29 -3.29 -25.64 -10.84
C ASP A 29 -1.93 -24.92 -10.87
N CYS A 30 -1.94 -23.66 -11.32
CA CYS A 30 -0.74 -22.84 -11.47
C CYS A 30 -0.41 -22.02 -10.21
N GLY A 31 -0.65 -22.57 -9.01
CA GLY A 31 -0.30 -21.94 -7.75
C GLY A 31 1.18 -21.53 -7.67
N SER A 32 2.07 -22.19 -8.43
CA SER A 32 3.47 -21.78 -8.57
C SER A 32 3.63 -20.42 -9.29
N CYS A 33 2.86 -20.17 -10.37
CA CYS A 33 2.92 -18.91 -11.11
C CYS A 33 2.19 -17.76 -10.43
N ASP A 34 1.06 -18.05 -9.78
CA ASP A 34 0.30 -17.05 -9.02
C ASP A 34 1.11 -16.60 -7.79
N ASN A 35 1.73 -17.53 -7.05
CA ASN A 35 2.56 -17.20 -5.89
C ASN A 35 3.92 -16.59 -6.25
N ALA A 36 4.46 -16.88 -7.44
CA ALA A 36 5.71 -16.28 -7.91
C ALA A 36 5.52 -14.82 -8.38
N GLY A 37 4.28 -14.32 -8.48
CA GLY A 37 4.00 -12.96 -8.95
C GLY A 37 4.37 -12.73 -10.42
N LEU A 38 4.45 -13.80 -11.22
CA LEU A 38 4.82 -13.75 -12.63
C LEU A 38 3.60 -13.54 -13.53
N ARG A 39 2.44 -14.08 -13.12
CA ARG A 39 1.18 -13.98 -13.85
C ARG A 39 0.40 -12.71 -13.52
N TRP A 40 0.38 -12.33 -12.24
CA TRP A 40 -0.30 -11.13 -11.76
C TRP A 40 0.72 -10.08 -11.39
N TYR A 41 0.66 -8.92 -12.03
CA TYR A 41 1.53 -7.80 -11.70
C TYR A 41 0.72 -6.58 -11.28
N LEU A 42 1.34 -5.76 -10.44
CA LEU A 42 0.76 -4.49 -10.04
C LEU A 42 1.29 -3.38 -10.95
N PRO A 43 0.43 -2.59 -11.61
CA PRO A 43 0.88 -1.45 -12.38
C PRO A 43 1.72 -0.50 -11.55
N LYS A 44 2.73 0.12 -12.15
CA LYS A 44 3.64 1.02 -11.44
C LYS A 44 2.91 2.13 -10.67
N ARG A 45 1.83 2.62 -11.26
CA ARG A 45 0.95 3.63 -10.65
C ARG A 45 0.37 3.12 -9.33
N ASP A 46 -0.12 1.90 -9.30
CA ASP A 46 -0.79 1.32 -8.13
C ASP A 46 0.24 0.95 -7.05
N GLU A 47 1.45 0.52 -7.42
CA GLU A 47 2.57 0.42 -6.47
C GLU A 47 2.86 1.76 -5.78
N LEU A 48 2.89 2.84 -6.54
CA LEU A 48 3.15 4.19 -6.01
C LEU A 48 2.01 4.65 -5.10
N ILE A 49 0.76 4.30 -5.44
CA ILE A 49 -0.40 4.56 -4.58
C ILE A 49 -0.26 3.82 -3.24
N ILE A 50 0.10 2.54 -3.24
CA ILE A 50 0.31 1.76 -2.00
C ILE A 50 1.43 2.38 -1.17
N LYS A 51 2.58 2.70 -1.79
CA LYS A 51 3.71 3.34 -1.11
C LYS A 51 3.30 4.67 -0.47
N ARG A 52 2.53 5.49 -1.19
CA ARG A 52 1.99 6.75 -0.67
C ARG A 52 1.02 6.50 0.49
N LYS A 53 0.07 5.57 0.37
CA LYS A 53 -0.88 5.20 1.45
C LYS A 53 -0.13 4.81 2.73
N GLY A 54 0.96 4.04 2.61
CA GLY A 54 1.82 3.69 3.75
C GLY A 54 2.48 4.91 4.41
N LYS A 55 3.01 5.83 3.60
CA LYS A 55 3.62 7.09 4.10
C LYS A 55 2.59 7.98 4.79
N VAL A 56 1.37 8.08 4.26
CA VAL A 56 0.27 8.85 4.86
C VAL A 56 -0.10 8.31 6.25
N LYS A 57 -0.28 7.00 6.39
CA LYS A 57 -0.56 6.37 7.70
C LYS A 57 0.57 6.62 8.71
N ALA A 58 1.82 6.62 8.24
CA ALA A 58 2.96 6.95 9.10
C ALA A 58 2.92 8.41 9.57
N ILE A 59 2.61 9.35 8.67
CA ILE A 59 2.43 10.77 9.02
C ILE A 59 1.31 10.93 10.05
N GLU A 60 0.15 10.31 9.84
CA GLU A 60 -0.98 10.38 10.79
C GLU A 60 -0.59 9.85 12.18
N ARG A 61 0.20 8.77 12.23
CA ARG A 61 0.73 8.25 13.50
C ARG A 61 1.65 9.25 14.18
N LEU A 62 2.59 9.84 13.43
CA LEU A 62 3.52 10.84 13.97
C LEU A 62 2.79 12.09 14.47
N LEU A 63 1.76 12.55 13.76
CA LEU A 63 0.93 13.68 14.21
C LEU A 63 0.22 13.38 15.53
N ARG A 64 -0.27 12.15 15.75
CA ARG A 64 -0.82 11.73 17.05
C ARG A 64 0.25 11.65 18.14
N GLU A 65 1.47 11.27 17.80
CA GLU A 65 2.60 11.29 18.74
C GLU A 65 2.97 12.72 19.15
N ILE A 66 3.07 13.64 18.19
CA ILE A 66 3.31 15.07 18.44
C ILE A 66 2.21 15.65 19.34
N SER A 67 0.94 15.42 19.01
CA SER A 67 -0.17 15.94 19.82
C SER A 67 -0.16 15.44 21.27
N ARG A 68 0.37 14.24 21.55
CA ARG A 68 0.56 13.77 22.93
C ARG A 68 1.68 14.51 23.64
N ILE A 69 2.80 14.74 22.95
CA ILE A 69 3.93 15.51 23.48
C ILE A 69 3.49 16.95 23.78
N ASP A 70 2.73 17.59 22.88
CA ASP A 70 2.23 18.95 23.08
C ASP A 70 1.34 19.03 24.33
N ALA A 71 0.45 18.05 24.55
CA ALA A 71 -0.37 17.98 25.74
C ALA A 71 0.45 17.79 27.04
N GLU A 72 1.53 17.00 26.98
CA GLU A 72 2.46 16.86 28.11
C GLU A 72 3.18 18.19 28.42
N ILE A 73 3.63 18.90 27.39
CA ILE A 73 4.26 20.22 27.53
C ILE A 73 3.29 21.23 28.15
N GLU A 74 2.06 21.31 27.63
CA GLU A 74 1.02 22.19 28.17
C GLU A 74 0.72 21.90 29.64
N GLY A 75 0.66 20.61 30.01
CA GLY A 75 0.48 20.18 31.39
C GLY A 75 1.61 20.63 32.32
N LEU A 76 2.85 20.68 31.83
CA LEU A 76 4.00 21.18 32.59
C LEU A 76 4.01 22.71 32.74
N THR A 77 3.52 23.45 31.74
CA THR A 77 3.49 24.93 31.78
C THR A 77 2.38 25.51 32.64
N ASN A 78 1.34 24.72 32.94
CA ASN A 78 0.19 25.14 33.74
C ASN A 78 0.24 24.64 35.21
N GLY A 79 1.35 24.03 35.62
CA GLY A 79 1.59 23.50 36.97
C GLY A 79 2.53 24.36 37.82
#